data_AF-A0A1A9WKG9-F1
#
_entry.id   AF-A0A1A9WKG9-F1
#
_cell.length_a   1.000
_cell.length_b   1.000
_cell.length_c   1.000
_cell.angle_alpha   90.00
_cell.angle_beta   90.00
_cell.angle_gamma   90.00
#
_symmetry.space_group_name_H-M   'P 1'
#
loop_
_entity.id
_entity.type
_entity.pdbx_description
1 polymer ?
#
loop_
_entity_poly.entity_id
_entity_poly.type
_entity_poly.pdbx_seq_one_letter_code
_entity_poly.pdbx_strand_id
1 'polypeptide(L)'
;MCQFITLWIIFYIISNVWSACYLQIPRNEEYAPEWEKRVGNRWFKVPHISNRLTLQEGEIVNGYCPTKHRGITYTFEKKTKCSSWDVNCNANPKRKETKYVIDKNITFECAEGLLRYKSKILSEIGITCSSFEWKISLQTMDE
;
A
#
# COMPACT_ATOMS: atom_id res chain seq x y z
N MET A 1 28.81 28.16 15.45
CA MET A 1 27.43 27.93 15.95
C MET A 1 26.44 27.58 14.84
N CYS A 2 26.43 28.29 13.70
CA CYS A 2 25.51 27.99 12.58
C CYS A 2 25.66 26.60 11.95
N GLN A 3 26.86 26.01 11.91
CA GLN A 3 27.09 24.68 11.31
C GLN A 3 26.42 23.52 12.08
N PHE A 4 26.31 23.64 13.40
CA PHE A 4 25.62 22.61 14.20
C PHE A 4 24.11 22.69 14.02
N ILE A 5 23.56 23.90 13.88
CA ILE A 5 22.13 24.10 13.66
C ILE A 5 21.71 23.54 12.29
N THR A 6 22.51 23.74 11.24
CA THR A 6 22.23 23.14 9.93
C THR A 6 22.33 21.61 9.96
N LEU A 7 23.32 21.04 10.65
CA LEU A 7 23.41 19.58 10.84
C LEU A 7 22.20 19.00 11.57
N TRP A 8 21.69 19.69 12.60
CA TRP A 8 20.49 19.31 13.33
C TRP A 8 19.23 19.39 12.47
N ILE A 9 19.08 20.45 11.66
CA ILE A 9 17.97 20.58 10.72
C ILE A 9 18.03 19.47 9.66
N ILE A 10 19.22 19.15 9.13
CA ILE A 10 19.41 18.07 8.16
C ILE A 10 19.06 16.72 8.81
N PHE A 11 19.55 16.42 10.01
CA PHE A 11 19.19 15.19 10.74
C PHE A 11 17.68 15.10 11.03
N TYR A 12 17.07 16.22 11.41
CA TYR A 12 15.62 16.30 11.65
C TYR A 12 14.81 16.05 10.37
N ILE A 13 15.24 16.60 9.23
CA ILE A 13 14.61 16.38 7.92
C ILE A 13 14.83 14.92 7.49
N ILE A 14 16.04 14.38 7.59
CA ILE A 14 16.34 12.98 7.22
C ILE A 14 15.49 12.00 8.05
N SER A 15 15.32 12.27 9.35
CA SER A 15 14.52 11.43 10.24
C SER A 15 13.01 11.50 9.94
N ASN A 16 12.51 12.66 9.49
CA ASN A 16 11.10 12.83 9.10
C ASN A 16 10.78 12.42 7.65
N VAL A 17 11.80 12.20 6.80
CA VAL A 17 11.62 11.86 5.38
C VAL A 17 11.45 10.35 5.15
N TRP A 18 11.53 9.52 6.18
CA TRP A 18 11.20 8.09 6.06
C TRP A 18 9.70 7.83 6.13
N SER A 19 8.98 8.45 5.19
CA SER A 19 7.73 7.90 4.70
C SER A 19 8.02 6.51 4.13
N ALA A 20 7.61 5.48 4.86
CA ALA A 20 7.74 4.11 4.44
C ALA A 20 6.39 3.40 4.50
N CYS A 21 6.02 2.75 3.41
CA CYS A 21 4.84 1.89 3.36
C CYS A 21 5.25 0.45 3.64
N TYR A 22 4.44 -0.27 4.42
CA TYR A 22 4.66 -1.69 4.68
C TYR A 22 3.57 -2.54 4.04
N LEU A 23 3.99 -3.44 3.16
CA LEU A 23 3.14 -4.42 2.51
C LEU A 23 3.39 -5.80 3.13
N GLN A 24 2.38 -6.38 3.78
CA GLN A 24 2.46 -7.74 4.29
C GLN A 24 2.05 -8.74 3.19
N ILE A 25 3.02 -9.50 2.69
CA ILE A 25 2.83 -10.52 1.65
C ILE A 25 2.28 -11.82 2.29
N PRO A 26 1.37 -12.55 1.63
CA PRO A 26 0.88 -13.85 2.10
C PRO A 26 2.01 -14.88 2.23
N ARG A 27 1.89 -15.78 3.21
CA ARG A 27 2.93 -16.80 3.53
C ARG A 27 2.92 -18.03 2.62
N ASN A 28 1.85 -18.30 1.88
CA ASN A 28 1.75 -19.53 1.10
C ASN A 28 2.44 -19.33 -0.26
N GLU A 29 3.60 -19.96 -0.42
CA GLU A 29 4.48 -19.78 -1.59
C GLU A 29 3.96 -20.47 -2.86
N GLU A 30 3.19 -21.56 -2.75
CA GLU A 30 2.83 -22.40 -3.90
C GLU A 30 1.85 -21.70 -4.86
N TYR A 31 1.04 -20.77 -4.33
CA TYR A 31 0.00 -20.07 -5.10
C TYR A 31 0.00 -18.55 -4.89
N ALA A 32 1.05 -17.99 -4.27
CA ALA A 32 1.18 -16.55 -4.04
C ALA A 32 1.36 -15.79 -5.38
N PRO A 33 0.95 -14.50 -5.43
CA PRO A 33 1.35 -13.61 -6.50
C PRO A 33 2.87 -13.45 -6.52
N GLU A 34 3.44 -13.32 -7.72
CA GLU A 34 4.82 -12.89 -7.91
C GLU A 34 4.92 -11.38 -7.72
N TRP A 35 5.94 -10.92 -7.00
CA TRP A 35 6.13 -9.50 -6.69
C TRP A 35 7.43 -8.96 -7.26
N GLU A 36 7.36 -7.77 -7.83
CA GLU A 36 8.51 -7.01 -8.31
C GLU A 36 8.48 -5.60 -7.74
N LYS A 37 9.63 -5.12 -7.29
CA LYS A 37 9.82 -3.77 -6.76
C LYS A 37 10.65 -2.95 -7.75
N ARG A 38 10.21 -1.73 -8.03
CA ARG A 38 10.96 -0.78 -8.85
C ARG A 38 11.83 0.11 -7.97
N VAL A 39 13.13 0.07 -8.21
CA VAL A 39 14.12 0.95 -7.58
C VAL A 39 14.80 1.75 -8.69
N GLY A 40 14.56 3.06 -8.73
CA GLY A 40 14.92 3.91 -9.87
C GLY A 40 14.25 3.43 -11.17
N ASN A 41 15.05 3.05 -12.17
CA ASN A 41 14.57 2.57 -13.48
C ASN A 41 14.62 1.06 -13.66
N ARG A 42 14.90 0.29 -12.60
CA ARG A 42 15.02 -1.18 -12.68
C ARG A 42 13.99 -1.87 -11.81
N TRP A 43 13.50 -3.01 -12.30
CA TRP A 43 12.62 -3.92 -11.57
C TRP A 43 13.44 -5.04 -10.94
N PHE A 44 13.17 -5.32 -9.67
CA PHE A 44 13.80 -6.37 -8.89
C PHE A 44 12.73 -7.31 -8.36
N LYS A 45 12.92 -8.61 -8.54
CA LYS A 45 12.04 -9.62 -7.93
C LYS A 45 12.14 -9.52 -6.41
N VAL A 46 11.00 -9.51 -5.74
CA VAL A 46 10.94 -9.54 -4.27
C VAL A 46 11.05 -11.00 -3.83
N PRO A 47 12.14 -11.40 -3.15
CA PRO A 47 12.27 -12.77 -2.66
C PRO A 47 11.21 -13.02 -1.58
N HIS A 48 10.52 -14.17 -1.65
CA HIS A 48 9.46 -14.57 -0.72
C HIS A 48 9.91 -14.73 0.76
N ILE A 49 11.22 -14.59 1.02
CA ILE A 49 11.85 -14.79 2.33
C ILE A 49 11.34 -13.77 3.37
N SER A 50 10.90 -12.57 2.95
CA SER A 50 10.30 -11.60 3.85
C SER A 50 8.77 -11.52 3.66
N ASN A 51 8.05 -11.86 4.73
CA ASN A 51 6.61 -11.68 4.80
C ASN A 51 6.20 -10.19 4.79
N ARG A 52 7.13 -9.27 5.04
CA ARG A 52 6.94 -7.82 4.98
C ARG A 52 7.87 -7.22 3.92
N LEU A 53 7.32 -6.34 3.10
CA LEU A 53 8.04 -5.53 2.14
C LEU A 53 7.93 -4.05 2.53
N THR A 54 9.07 -3.43 2.79
CA THR A 54 9.17 -2.00 3.05
C THR A 54 9.42 -1.25 1.74
N LEU A 55 8.58 -0.25 1.49
CA LEU A 55 8.66 0.66 0.34
C LEU A 55 8.96 2.06 0.84
N GLN A 56 9.93 2.72 0.22
CA GLN A 56 10.22 4.13 0.41
C GLN A 56 9.29 4.99 -0.43
N GLU A 57 9.19 6.27 -0.07
CA GLU A 57 8.48 7.28 -0.84
C GLU A 57 8.86 7.24 -2.34
N GLY A 58 7.86 7.17 -3.21
CA GLY A 58 8.01 7.11 -4.66
C GLY A 58 8.36 5.73 -5.22
N GLU A 59 8.58 4.71 -4.38
CA GLU A 59 8.79 3.34 -4.85
C GLU A 59 7.48 2.69 -5.29
N ILE A 60 7.59 1.86 -6.33
CA ILE A 60 6.47 1.16 -6.95
C ILE A 60 6.67 -0.34 -6.77
N VAL A 61 5.62 -1.05 -6.40
CA VAL A 61 5.61 -2.51 -6.36
C VAL A 61 4.53 -3.03 -7.30
N ASN A 62 4.88 -4.05 -8.08
CA ASN A 62 4.01 -4.76 -8.99
C ASN A 62 3.75 -6.17 -8.48
N GLY A 63 2.48 -6.55 -8.38
CA GLY A 63 2.03 -7.92 -8.18
C GLY A 63 1.51 -8.52 -9.48
N TYR A 64 1.89 -9.77 -9.74
CA TYR A 64 1.45 -10.56 -10.89
C TYR A 64 0.96 -11.93 -10.43
N CYS A 65 -0.30 -12.27 -10.71
CA CYS A 65 -0.76 -13.65 -10.60
C CYS A 65 -0.44 -14.38 -11.90
N PRO A 66 0.17 -15.58 -11.92
CA PRO A 66 0.40 -16.35 -13.15
C PRO A 66 -0.82 -17.13 -13.69
N THR A 67 -1.99 -17.08 -13.03
CA THR A 67 -3.11 -18.03 -13.22
C THR A 67 -4.18 -17.55 -14.22
N LYS A 68 -5.30 -18.27 -14.46
CA LYS A 68 -6.42 -17.76 -15.29
C LYS A 68 -7.53 -17.06 -14.49
N HIS A 69 -7.66 -17.39 -13.20
CA HIS A 69 -8.60 -16.77 -12.27
C HIS A 69 -7.86 -15.70 -11.48
N ARG A 70 -8.11 -14.43 -11.84
CA ARG A 70 -7.45 -13.26 -11.26
C ARG A 70 -8.47 -12.21 -10.90
N GLY A 71 -8.44 -11.77 -9.65
CA GLY A 71 -9.32 -10.73 -9.13
C GLY A 71 -8.62 -9.97 -8.03
N ILE A 72 -9.00 -8.72 -7.85
CA ILE A 72 -8.49 -7.86 -6.79
C ILE A 72 -9.69 -7.27 -6.07
N THR A 73 -9.69 -7.44 -4.77
CA THR A 73 -10.59 -6.75 -3.86
C THR A 73 -9.76 -5.70 -3.13
N TYR A 74 -10.24 -4.47 -3.01
CA TYR A 74 -9.52 -3.48 -2.21
C TYR A 74 -10.48 -2.54 -1.51
N THR A 75 -10.09 -2.12 -0.31
CA THR A 75 -10.87 -1.21 0.53
C THR A 75 -10.18 0.14 0.60
N PHE A 76 -10.94 1.20 0.30
CA PHE A 76 -10.48 2.58 0.36
C PHE A 76 -11.51 3.45 1.08
N GLU A 77 -11.05 4.56 1.67
CA GLU A 77 -11.92 5.56 2.25
C GLU A 77 -12.45 6.50 1.16
N LYS A 78 -13.76 6.73 1.17
CA LYS A 78 -14.41 7.68 0.28
C LYS A 78 -15.21 8.67 1.09
N LYS A 79 -15.20 9.93 0.64
CA LYS A 79 -16.11 10.96 1.19
C LYS A 79 -17.55 10.53 0.95
N THR A 80 -18.37 10.54 2.01
CA THR A 80 -19.79 10.27 1.94
C THR A 80 -20.59 11.55 2.17
N LYS A 81 -21.79 11.63 1.57
CA LYS A 81 -22.72 12.72 1.87
C LYS A 81 -23.49 12.34 3.13
N CYS A 82 -23.44 13.20 4.13
CA CYS A 82 -24.16 13.04 5.39
C CYS A 82 -25.43 13.89 5.38
N SER A 83 -26.44 13.46 6.12
CA SER A 83 -27.62 14.27 6.40
C SER A 83 -27.26 15.41 7.37
N SER A 84 -27.97 16.54 7.30
CA SER A 84 -27.64 17.73 8.10
C SER A 84 -27.76 17.50 9.62
N TRP A 85 -28.62 16.58 10.05
CA TRP A 85 -28.81 16.22 11.46
C TRP A 85 -27.90 15.09 11.96
N ASP A 86 -27.14 14.43 11.08
CA ASP A 86 -26.24 13.34 11.46
C ASP A 86 -24.89 13.91 11.91
N VAL A 87 -24.84 14.40 13.15
CA VAL A 87 -23.66 15.02 13.75
C VAL A 87 -22.44 14.07 13.72
N ASN A 88 -22.67 12.77 13.91
CA ASN A 88 -21.60 11.78 13.91
C ASN A 88 -20.99 11.60 12.51
N CYS A 89 -21.83 11.48 11.49
CA CYS A 89 -21.36 11.43 10.10
C CYS A 89 -20.70 12.75 9.67
N ASN A 90 -21.26 13.90 10.06
CA ASN A 90 -20.70 15.21 9.74
C ASN A 90 -19.32 15.44 10.38
N ALA A 91 -19.06 14.86 11.56
CA ALA A 91 -17.76 14.93 12.23
C ALA A 91 -16.67 14.16 11.46
N ASN A 92 -17.01 13.02 10.84
CA ASN A 92 -16.09 12.27 10.00
C ASN A 92 -16.81 11.67 8.78
N PRO A 93 -16.99 12.45 7.69
CA PRO A 93 -17.80 12.06 6.54
C PRO A 93 -17.03 11.12 5.60
N LYS A 94 -16.52 10.02 6.15
CA LYS A 94 -15.75 8.99 5.43
C LYS A 94 -16.42 7.64 5.61
N ARG A 95 -16.50 6.88 4.51
CA ARG A 95 -16.96 5.49 4.51
C ARG A 95 -15.95 4.61 3.81
N LYS A 96 -15.70 3.42 4.37
CA LYS A 96 -14.93 2.37 3.70
C LYS A 96 -15.79 1.76 2.59
N GLU A 97 -15.30 1.80 1.36
CA GLU A 97 -15.88 1.09 0.23
C GLU A 97 -14.93 -0.03 -0.21
N THR A 98 -15.48 -1.21 -0.44
CA THR A 98 -14.76 -2.35 -1.01
C THR A 98 -15.09 -2.46 -2.49
N LYS A 99 -14.08 -2.56 -3.35
CA LYS A 99 -14.23 -2.74 -4.80
C LYS A 99 -13.58 -4.02 -5.25
N TYR A 100 -14.28 -4.75 -6.13
CA TYR A 100 -13.77 -5.89 -6.85
C TYR A 100 -13.46 -5.50 -8.30
N VAL A 101 -12.27 -5.83 -8.78
CA VAL A 101 -11.84 -5.60 -10.17
C VAL A 101 -11.06 -6.80 -10.68
N ILE A 102 -11.20 -7.08 -11.98
CA ILE A 102 -10.41 -8.08 -12.67
C ILE A 102 -9.23 -7.36 -13.31
N ASP A 103 -8.02 -7.57 -12.79
CA ASP A 103 -6.78 -7.02 -13.34
C ASP A 103 -5.68 -8.08 -13.26
N LYS A 104 -4.80 -8.12 -14.26
CA LYS A 104 -3.70 -9.09 -14.36
C LYS A 104 -2.43 -8.59 -13.68
N ASN A 105 -2.26 -7.27 -13.65
CA ASN A 105 -1.07 -6.59 -13.17
C ASN A 105 -1.50 -5.57 -12.12
N ILE A 106 -0.86 -5.61 -10.97
CA ILE A 106 -1.30 -4.87 -9.80
C ILE A 106 -0.17 -3.94 -9.40
N THR A 107 -0.32 -2.66 -9.69
CA THR A 107 0.72 -1.67 -9.41
C THR A 107 0.32 -0.84 -8.22
N PHE A 108 1.14 -0.88 -7.17
CA PHE A 108 1.02 -0.01 -6.01
C PHE A 108 2.18 0.96 -5.94
N GLU A 109 1.88 2.16 -5.48
CA GLU A 109 2.85 3.24 -5.27
C GLU A 109 2.83 3.63 -3.79
N CYS A 110 4.01 3.78 -3.19
CA CYS A 110 4.13 4.39 -1.88
C CYS A 110 4.25 5.91 -2.07
N ALA A 111 3.24 6.65 -1.61
CA ALA A 111 3.24 8.11 -1.70
C ALA A 111 2.64 8.73 -0.43
N GLU A 112 3.38 9.64 0.17
CA GLU A 112 3.09 10.32 1.43
C GLU A 112 2.83 9.34 2.58
N GLY A 113 3.58 8.24 2.63
CA GLY A 113 3.49 7.20 3.67
C GLY A 113 2.30 6.27 3.46
N LEU A 114 1.58 6.43 2.35
CA LEU A 114 0.34 5.74 2.07
C LEU A 114 0.46 4.95 0.77
N LEU A 115 0.01 3.69 0.80
CA LEU A 115 -0.03 2.85 -0.39
C LEU A 115 -1.22 3.24 -1.27
N ARG A 116 -0.94 3.53 -2.54
CA ARG A 116 -1.92 3.97 -3.54
C ARG A 116 -2.11 2.93 -4.66
N TYR A 117 -3.35 2.76 -5.09
CA TYR A 117 -3.73 2.03 -6.31
C TYR A 117 -4.71 2.86 -7.14
N LYS A 118 -4.38 3.12 -8.42
CA LYS A 118 -5.20 3.93 -9.34
C LYS A 118 -5.69 5.23 -8.67
N SER A 119 -4.77 5.95 -8.03
CA SER A 119 -4.98 7.21 -7.30
C SER A 119 -5.78 7.14 -6.00
N LYS A 120 -6.03 5.93 -5.45
CA LYS A 120 -6.75 5.75 -4.18
C LYS A 120 -5.81 5.27 -3.09
N ILE A 121 -5.88 5.92 -1.94
CA ILE A 121 -5.24 5.45 -0.72
C ILE A 121 -5.96 4.19 -0.24
N LEU A 122 -5.19 3.15 -0.01
CA LEU A 122 -5.69 1.83 0.34
C LEU A 122 -5.59 1.59 1.84
N SER A 123 -6.54 0.82 2.36
CA SER A 123 -6.54 0.33 3.74
C SER A 123 -6.35 -1.18 3.83
N GLU A 124 -6.85 -1.92 2.83
CA GLU A 124 -6.75 -3.38 2.76
C GLU A 124 -6.88 -3.85 1.32
N ILE A 125 -6.22 -4.97 1.00
CA ILE A 125 -6.19 -5.53 -0.36
C ILE A 125 -6.35 -7.05 -0.27
N GLY A 126 -7.26 -7.61 -1.04
CA GLY A 126 -7.38 -9.03 -1.34
C GLY A 126 -6.98 -9.29 -2.79
N ILE A 127 -6.23 -10.36 -3.04
CA ILE A 127 -5.85 -10.79 -4.38
C ILE A 127 -6.27 -12.25 -4.54
N THR A 128 -7.10 -12.54 -5.53
CA THR A 128 -7.47 -13.90 -5.89
C THR A 128 -6.54 -14.36 -7.00
N CYS A 129 -5.68 -15.35 -6.71
CA CYS A 129 -4.91 -16.06 -7.71
C CYS A 129 -5.38 -17.53 -7.72
N SER A 130 -5.94 -18.02 -8.83
CA SER A 130 -6.50 -19.38 -8.93
C SER A 130 -7.76 -19.56 -8.05
N SER A 131 -7.99 -20.76 -7.50
CA SER A 131 -9.05 -21.10 -6.55
C SER A 131 -8.81 -20.59 -5.12
N PHE A 132 -7.75 -19.79 -4.90
CA PHE A 132 -7.38 -19.27 -3.60
C PHE A 132 -7.48 -17.74 -3.56
N GLU A 133 -7.95 -17.23 -2.43
CA GLU A 133 -7.97 -15.81 -2.12
C GLU A 133 -6.89 -15.50 -1.08
N TRP A 134 -6.03 -14.54 -1.42
CA TRP A 134 -4.98 -14.04 -0.56
C TRP A 134 -5.37 -12.70 0.00
N LYS A 135 -5.12 -12.50 1.30
CA LYS A 135 -5.32 -11.23 1.96
C LYS A 135 -3.97 -10.58 2.24
N ILE A 136 -3.84 -9.34 1.81
CA ILE A 136 -2.65 -8.50 1.97
C ILE A 136 -3.03 -7.39 2.93
N SER A 137 -2.34 -7.40 4.06
CA SER A 137 -2.50 -6.37 5.08
C SER A 137 -1.51 -5.25 4.84
N LEU A 138 -2.02 -4.03 4.86
CA LEU A 138 -1.19 -2.83 4.95
C LEU A 138 -0.90 -2.63 6.43
N GLN A 139 0.37 -2.58 6.80
CA GLN A 139 0.75 -2.13 8.14
C GLN A 139 1.18 -0.67 8.01
N THR A 140 0.46 0.21 8.70
CA THR A 140 1.02 1.48 9.11
C THR A 140 1.91 1.18 10.31
N MET A 141 3.11 1.74 10.36
CA MET A 141 3.79 1.83 11.65
C MET A 141 2.93 2.77 12.49
N ASP A 142 2.20 2.21 13.44
CA ASP A 142 1.70 3.00 14.56
C ASP A 142 2.93 3.43 15.37
N GLU A 143 3.13 4.74 15.49
CA GLU A 143 4.10 5.37 16.40
C GLU A 143 3.86 4.97 17.87
#